data_AF-A0A354UBX1-F1
#
_entry.id   AF-A0A354UBX1-F1
#
_cell.length_a   1.000
_cell.length_b   1.000
_cell.length_c   1.000
_cell.angle_alpha   90.00
_cell.angle_beta   90.00
_cell.angle_gamma   90.00
#
_symmetry.space_group_name_H-M   'P 1'
#
loop_
_entity.id
_entity.type
_entity.pdbx_description
1 polymer ?
#
loop_
_entity_poly.entity_id
_entity_poly.type
_entity_poly.pdbx_seq_one_letter_code
_entity_poly.pdbx_strand_id
1 'polypeptide(L)'
;FRVPSISRKNTEAYAKDMWRGPVWININWLIAFGLERYGMTADARRILSETVAGEEKFYLKYGTFFEFYDDRNECDPPLLCRKGKCAPEISPYNQVFHDYGWSATLYIDMLAKLKR
;
A
#
# COMPACT_ATOMS: atom_id res chain seq x y z
N PHE A 1 -3.11 5.91 -4.62
CA PHE A 1 -2.89 5.04 -3.45
C PHE A 1 -3.45 5.70 -2.22
N ARG A 2 -4.24 4.98 -1.44
CA ARG A 2 -5.08 5.63 -0.43
C ARG A 2 -4.98 5.00 0.94
N VAL A 3 -5.61 5.71 1.86
CA VAL A 3 -5.56 5.59 3.32
C VAL A 3 -4.14 5.32 3.84
N PRO A 4 -3.36 6.38 4.09
CA PRO A 4 -2.11 6.23 4.82
C PRO A 4 -2.35 5.57 6.19
N SER A 5 -1.34 4.85 6.67
CA SER A 5 -1.36 4.22 8.00
C SER A 5 -1.53 5.22 9.16
N ILE A 6 -1.32 6.51 8.89
CA ILE A 6 -1.61 7.61 9.81
C ILE A 6 -2.30 8.77 9.07
N SER A 7 -3.12 9.53 9.78
CA SER A 7 -3.73 10.75 9.23
C SER A 7 -2.68 11.71 8.68
N ARG A 8 -2.90 12.25 7.48
CA ARG A 8 -2.06 13.30 6.88
C ARG A 8 -1.94 14.56 7.74
N LYS A 9 -2.90 14.79 8.65
CA LYS A 9 -2.87 15.92 9.58
C LYS A 9 -1.92 15.69 10.77
N ASN A 10 -1.53 14.45 11.05
CA ASN A 10 -0.57 14.14 12.10
C ASN A 10 0.86 14.27 11.56
N THR A 11 1.29 15.50 11.31
CA THR A 11 2.62 15.80 10.78
C THR A 11 3.74 15.49 11.76
N GLU A 12 3.48 15.56 13.07
CA GLU A 12 4.43 15.24 14.13
C GLU A 12 4.83 13.75 14.11
N ALA A 13 3.85 12.86 13.96
CA ALA A 13 4.11 11.43 13.92
C ALA A 13 4.36 10.90 12.50
N TYR A 14 4.24 11.69 11.45
CA TYR A 14 4.43 11.24 10.07
C TYR A 14 5.90 10.86 9.77
N ALA A 15 6.09 9.74 9.08
CA ALA A 15 7.34 9.28 8.49
C ALA A 15 7.06 8.35 7.30
N LYS A 16 7.94 8.34 6.29
CA LYS A 16 7.96 7.35 5.20
C LYS A 16 8.51 5.99 5.67
N ASP A 17 8.03 5.53 6.82
CA ASP A 17 8.51 4.33 7.52
C ASP A 17 7.31 3.53 8.06
N MET A 18 7.18 2.29 7.59
CA MET A 18 6.24 1.30 8.13
C MET A 18 4.81 1.84 8.32
N TRP A 19 4.35 1.94 9.56
CA TRP A 19 2.97 2.28 9.95
C TRP A 19 2.78 3.76 10.29
N ARG A 20 3.71 4.62 9.89
CA ARG A 20 3.69 6.06 10.20
C ARG A 20 3.50 6.96 8.98
N GLY A 21 2.91 6.44 7.91
CA GLY A 21 2.75 7.19 6.67
C GLY A 21 2.35 6.27 5.52
N PRO A 22 3.20 5.29 5.16
CA PRO A 22 2.95 4.41 4.02
C PRO A 22 1.57 3.76 4.01
N VAL A 23 1.13 3.43 2.79
CA VAL A 23 -0.12 2.74 2.48
C VAL A 23 0.11 1.23 2.51
N TRP A 24 -0.76 0.54 3.24
CA TRP A 24 -0.76 -0.91 3.38
C TRP A 24 -1.95 -1.53 2.64
N ILE A 25 -1.68 -2.51 1.77
CA ILE A 25 -2.68 -3.06 0.85
C ILE A 25 -3.83 -3.75 1.58
N ASN A 26 -3.52 -4.52 2.62
CA ASN A 26 -4.50 -5.15 3.49
C ASN A 26 -5.43 -4.15 4.18
N ILE A 27 -4.93 -2.97 4.55
CA ILE A 27 -5.77 -1.94 5.17
C ILE A 27 -6.72 -1.34 4.14
N ASN A 28 -6.24 -1.01 2.94
CA ASN A 28 -7.12 -0.56 1.86
C ASN A 28 -8.21 -1.59 1.53
N TRP A 29 -7.85 -2.87 1.49
CA TRP A 29 -8.80 -3.94 1.27
C TRP A 29 -9.88 -4.00 2.37
N LEU A 30 -9.48 -3.95 3.65
CA LEU A 30 -10.41 -3.95 4.79
C LEU A 30 -11.32 -2.73 4.79
N ILE A 31 -10.79 -1.55 4.42
CA ILE A 31 -11.58 -0.32 4.34
C ILE A 31 -12.59 -0.41 3.19
N ALA A 32 -12.20 -0.88 2.01
CA ALA A 32 -13.15 -1.09 0.91
C ALA A 32 -14.27 -2.06 1.32
N PHE A 33 -13.91 -3.17 1.99
CA PHE A 33 -14.89 -4.12 2.50
C PHE A 33 -15.85 -3.50 3.52
N GLY A 34 -15.33 -2.67 4.42
CA GLY A 34 -16.14 -1.89 5.36
C GLY A 34 -17.08 -0.91 4.64
N LEU A 35 -16.57 -0.12 3.70
CA LEU A 35 -17.37 0.83 2.93
C LEU A 35 -18.51 0.15 2.17
N GLU A 36 -18.22 -0.97 1.50
CA GLU A 36 -19.22 -1.76 0.79
C GLU A 36 -20.32 -2.27 1.72
N ARG A 37 -19.95 -2.80 2.90
CA ARG A 37 -20.90 -3.28 3.91
C ARG A 37 -21.88 -2.18 4.37
N TYR A 38 -21.47 -0.92 4.35
CA TYR A 38 -22.30 0.22 4.75
C TYR A 38 -22.99 0.93 3.56
N GLY A 39 -22.99 0.31 2.37
CA GLY A 39 -23.63 0.86 1.17
C GLY A 39 -22.84 1.97 0.48
N MET A 40 -21.60 2.23 0.89
CA MET A 40 -20.70 3.22 0.28
C MET A 40 -19.93 2.60 -0.89
N THR A 41 -20.65 1.94 -1.81
CA THR A 41 -20.06 1.11 -2.88
C THR A 41 -19.19 1.91 -3.85
N ALA A 42 -19.53 3.16 -4.14
CA ALA A 42 -18.73 4.03 -5.01
C ALA A 42 -17.36 4.32 -4.40
N ASP A 43 -17.32 4.64 -3.10
CA ASP A 43 -16.07 4.82 -2.38
C ASP A 43 -15.29 3.51 -2.29
N ALA A 44 -15.94 2.39 -1.95
CA ALA A 44 -15.29 1.08 -1.94
C ALA A 44 -14.64 0.75 -3.28
N ARG A 45 -15.35 0.93 -4.40
CA ARG A 45 -14.83 0.68 -5.75
C ARG A 45 -13.68 1.62 -6.10
N ARG A 46 -13.79 2.89 -5.73
CA ARG A 46 -12.68 3.85 -5.81
C ARG A 46 -11.53 3.43 -4.91
N ILE A 47 -11.78 2.74 -3.79
CA ILE A 47 -10.82 2.08 -2.88
C ILE A 47 -10.26 0.75 -3.42
N LEU A 48 -10.75 0.23 -4.53
CA LEU A 48 -10.12 -0.96 -5.13
C LEU A 48 -9.29 -0.54 -6.36
N SER A 49 -9.86 0.30 -7.23
CA SER A 49 -9.25 0.67 -8.51
C SER A 49 -7.88 1.36 -8.38
N GLU A 50 -7.76 2.44 -7.60
CA GLU A 50 -6.47 3.13 -7.39
C GLU A 50 -5.41 2.32 -6.59
N THR A 51 -5.80 1.26 -5.86
CA THR A 51 -4.84 0.35 -5.22
C THR A 51 -4.28 -0.53 -6.32
N VAL A 52 -5.15 -1.21 -7.07
CA VAL A 52 -4.80 -2.10 -8.18
C VAL A 52 -3.93 -1.37 -9.21
N ALA A 53 -4.37 -0.22 -9.71
CA ALA A 53 -3.62 0.56 -10.70
C ALA A 53 -2.22 0.94 -10.21
N GLY A 54 -2.11 1.13 -8.91
CA GLY A 54 -0.87 1.46 -8.27
C GLY A 54 0.05 0.26 -8.05
N GLU A 55 -0.48 -0.88 -7.59
CA GLU A 55 0.27 -2.13 -7.54
C GLU A 55 0.76 -2.52 -8.95
N GLU A 56 -0.08 -2.39 -9.98
CA GLU A 56 0.29 -2.62 -11.39
C GLU A 56 1.44 -1.72 -11.83
N LYS A 57 1.38 -0.41 -11.53
CA LYS A 57 2.45 0.55 -11.86
C LYS A 57 3.81 0.04 -11.35
N PHE A 58 3.87 -0.39 -10.10
CA PHE A 58 5.13 -0.81 -9.49
C PHE A 58 5.51 -2.24 -9.84
N TYR A 59 4.54 -3.13 -10.03
CA TYR A 59 4.78 -4.47 -10.53
C TYR A 59 5.39 -4.42 -11.95
N LEU A 60 4.87 -3.58 -12.85
CA LEU A 60 5.42 -3.41 -14.20
C LEU A 60 6.84 -2.83 -14.18
N LYS A 61 7.18 -2.02 -13.17
CA LYS A 61 8.51 -1.42 -13.04
C LYS A 61 9.54 -2.36 -12.41
N TYR A 62 9.14 -3.14 -11.41
CA TYR A 62 10.07 -3.89 -10.55
C TYR A 62 9.89 -5.41 -10.61
N GLY A 63 8.85 -5.91 -11.29
CA GLY A 63 8.55 -7.33 -11.42
C GLY A 63 8.05 -8.00 -10.14
N THR A 64 7.65 -7.23 -9.11
CA THR A 64 7.28 -7.77 -7.80
C THR A 64 6.27 -6.90 -7.05
N PHE A 65 5.63 -7.49 -6.04
CA PHE A 65 4.72 -6.82 -5.10
C PHE A 65 5.45 -6.46 -3.80
N PHE A 66 5.17 -5.27 -3.27
CA PHE A 66 5.85 -4.74 -2.09
C PHE A 66 4.99 -4.83 -0.82
N GLU A 67 5.67 -4.77 0.33
CA GLU A 67 5.04 -4.76 1.66
C GLU A 67 4.11 -3.54 1.86
N PHE A 68 4.56 -2.35 1.47
CA PHE A 68 3.80 -1.10 1.54
C PHE A 68 4.31 -0.09 0.51
N TYR A 69 3.52 0.96 0.28
CA TYR A 69 3.73 1.95 -0.78
C TYR A 69 3.70 3.37 -0.23
N ASP A 70 4.38 4.31 -0.90
CA ASP A 70 4.42 5.69 -0.46
C ASP A 70 3.04 6.35 -0.54
N ASP A 71 2.59 6.99 0.54
CA ASP A 71 1.27 7.61 0.58
C ASP A 71 1.17 8.87 -0.27
N ARG A 72 2.32 9.53 -0.51
CA ARG A 72 2.42 10.76 -1.30
C ARG A 72 2.85 10.54 -2.74
N ASN A 73 3.26 9.32 -3.09
CA ASN A 73 3.79 8.96 -4.41
C ASN A 73 4.96 9.88 -4.83
N GLU A 74 5.79 10.26 -3.86
CA GLU A 74 7.02 11.04 -4.03
C GLU A 74 8.25 10.13 -4.18
N CYS A 75 8.19 8.89 -3.68
CA CYS A 75 9.23 7.89 -3.90
C CYS A 75 8.67 6.49 -4.18
N ASP A 76 9.48 5.67 -4.82
CA ASP A 76 9.14 4.30 -5.14
C ASP A 76 9.31 3.38 -3.91
N PRO A 77 8.61 2.23 -3.84
CA PRO A 77 8.64 1.36 -2.67
C PRO A 77 10.04 0.95 -2.18
N PRO A 78 11.01 0.60 -3.05
CA PRO A 78 12.37 0.26 -2.59
C PRO A 78 13.12 1.39 -1.88
N LEU A 79 12.67 2.65 -2.01
CA LEU A 79 13.29 3.82 -1.41
C LEU A 79 12.68 4.20 -0.05
N LEU A 80 11.64 3.50 0.39
CA LEU A 80 11.00 3.76 1.67
C LEU A 80 11.83 3.18 2.82
N CYS A 81 11.79 3.88 3.95
CA CYS A 81 12.47 3.41 5.15
C CYS A 81 11.74 2.21 5.75
N ARG A 82 12.52 1.33 6.37
CA ARG A 82 12.01 0.25 7.21
C ARG A 82 12.80 0.19 8.51
N LYS A 83 12.11 0.39 9.63
CA LYS A 83 12.73 0.43 10.98
C LYS A 83 13.78 1.53 11.07
N GLY A 84 13.40 2.74 10.66
CA GLY A 84 14.16 3.97 10.83
C GLY A 84 15.14 4.34 9.70
N LYS A 85 15.39 3.45 8.72
CA LYS A 85 16.30 3.73 7.59
C LYS A 85 15.99 2.87 6.37
N CYS A 86 16.51 3.27 5.21
CA CYS A 86 16.61 2.45 4.00
C CYS A 86 18.09 2.10 3.79
N ALA A 87 18.52 0.94 4.30
CA ALA A 87 19.93 0.51 4.33
C ALA A 87 20.06 -1.02 4.15
N PRO A 88 19.65 -1.56 2.98
CA PRO A 88 19.68 -3.00 2.73
C PRO A 88 21.07 -3.64 2.84
N GLU A 89 22.12 -2.87 2.58
CA GLU A 89 23.52 -3.26 2.72
C GLU A 89 23.93 -3.51 4.18
N ILE A 90 23.26 -2.84 5.13
CA ILE A 90 23.45 -3.08 6.57
C ILE A 90 22.61 -4.27 7.02
N SER A 91 21.35 -4.33 6.58
CA SER A 91 20.45 -5.42 6.88
C SER A 91 19.34 -5.52 5.84
N PRO A 92 19.00 -6.72 5.34
CA PRO A 92 17.84 -6.89 4.46
C PRO A 92 16.51 -6.52 5.12
N TYR A 93 16.48 -6.35 6.45
CA TYR A 93 15.32 -5.88 7.20
C TYR A 93 15.18 -4.35 7.26
N ASN A 94 16.15 -3.61 6.73
CA ASN A 94 16.13 -2.16 6.61
C ASN A 94 15.76 -1.68 5.21
N GLN A 95 14.94 -2.45 4.49
CA GLN A 95 14.29 -2.06 3.24
C GLN A 95 12.89 -2.65 3.21
N VAL A 96 12.00 -2.08 2.40
CA VAL A 96 10.68 -2.67 2.13
C VAL A 96 10.84 -4.08 1.59
N PHE A 97 10.02 -5.02 2.07
CA PHE A 97 10.06 -6.37 1.51
C PHE A 97 9.49 -6.43 0.10
N HIS A 98 10.18 -7.19 -0.74
CA HIS A 98 9.76 -7.64 -2.07
C HIS A 98 9.02 -8.98 -1.95
N ASP A 99 8.35 -9.40 -3.02
CA ASP A 99 7.61 -10.66 -3.13
C ASP A 99 6.60 -10.87 -1.99
N TYR A 100 5.93 -9.78 -1.60
CA TYR A 100 5.06 -9.80 -0.44
C TYR A 100 3.72 -10.49 -0.75
N GLY A 101 3.57 -11.71 -0.25
CA GLY A 101 2.44 -12.59 -0.60
C GLY A 101 1.06 -12.03 -0.24
N TRP A 102 0.95 -11.19 0.79
CA TRP A 102 -0.32 -10.52 1.12
C TRP A 102 -0.74 -9.54 0.02
N SER A 103 0.17 -8.69 -0.44
CA SER A 103 -0.11 -7.74 -1.54
C SER A 103 -0.51 -8.49 -2.81
N ALA A 104 0.25 -9.52 -3.19
CA ALA A 104 -0.07 -10.33 -4.36
C ALA A 104 -1.44 -11.03 -4.28
N THR A 105 -1.77 -11.62 -3.12
CA THR A 105 -3.07 -12.32 -2.94
C THR A 105 -4.23 -11.34 -2.99
N LEU A 106 -4.09 -10.20 -2.30
CA LEU A 106 -5.14 -9.19 -2.23
C LEU A 106 -5.33 -8.49 -3.57
N TYR A 107 -4.26 -8.27 -4.34
CA TYR A 107 -4.35 -7.77 -5.70
C TYR A 107 -5.32 -8.60 -6.56
N ILE A 108 -5.20 -9.94 -6.52
CA ILE A 108 -6.09 -10.85 -7.24
C ILE A 108 -7.54 -10.73 -6.73
N ASP A 109 -7.76 -10.69 -5.41
CA ASP A 109 -9.11 -10.53 -4.85
C ASP A 109 -9.75 -9.18 -5.24
N MET A 110 -8.97 -8.11 -5.23
CA MET A 110 -9.43 -6.78 -5.64
C MET A 110 -9.81 -6.73 -7.12
N LEU A 111 -9.02 -7.37 -8.00
CA LEU A 111 -9.39 -7.54 -9.41
C LEU A 111 -10.71 -8.31 -9.57
N ALA A 112 -10.88 -9.41 -8.82
CA ALA A 112 -12.11 -10.19 -8.86
C ALA A 112 -13.33 -9.37 -8.41
N LYS A 113 -13.19 -8.53 -7.38
CA LYS A 113 -14.25 -7.61 -6.92
C LYS A 113 -14.56 -6.52 -7.94
N LEU A 114 -13.54 -5.92 -8.56
CA LEU A 114 -13.73 -4.85 -9.55
C LEU A 114 -14.42 -5.33 -10.84
N LYS A 115 -14.38 -6.63 -11.14
CA LYS A 115 -15.09 -7.22 -12.28
C LYS A 115 -16.57 -7.49 -12.03
N ARG A 116 -17.01 -7.46 -10.77
CA ARG A 116 -18.42 -7.53 -10.38
C ARG A 116 -19.05 -6.13 -10.45
#